data_AF-A0A225V891-F1
#
_entry.id   AF-A0A225V891-F1
#
_cell.length_a   1.000
_cell.length_b   1.000
_cell.length_c   1.000
_cell.angle_alpha   90.00
_cell.angle_beta   90.00
_cell.angle_gamma   90.00
#
_symmetry.space_group_name_H-M   'P 1'
#
loop_
_entity.id
_entity.type
_entity.pdbx_description
1 polymer ?
#
loop_
_entity_poly.entity_id
_entity_poly.type
_entity_poly.pdbx_seq_one_letter_code
_entity_poly.pdbx_strand_id
1 'polypeptide(L)'
;MGSWDDSTRVMQLRMRLSSALKVWCTQLPYETRSNWKPLVHVFKTEWCRPVGSKEERYYGMEMRDPETPRMFLYRLNKATKSAGIRFEKTVSEREAHIRRFIHALSDNRLKTTLQGQGFENMVKLKKELEAD
;
A
#
# COMPACT_ATOMS: atom_id res chain seq x y z
N MET A 1 17.07 14.23 21.33
CA MET A 1 15.86 13.46 21.70
C MET A 1 16.26 12.02 21.97
N GLY A 2 16.11 11.53 23.20
CA GLY A 2 16.54 10.18 23.57
C GLY A 2 15.75 9.09 22.87
N SER A 3 16.42 8.01 22.47
CA SER A 3 15.77 6.82 21.93
C SER A 3 14.82 6.24 22.98
N TRP A 4 13.54 6.08 22.64
CA TRP A 4 12.59 5.38 23.52
C TRP A 4 13.10 3.98 23.87
N ASP A 5 12.96 3.61 25.14
CA ASP A 5 13.23 2.26 25.64
C ASP A 5 12.19 1.26 25.12
N ASP A 6 12.50 -0.03 25.24
CA ASP A 6 11.66 -1.11 24.70
C ASP A 6 10.26 -1.14 25.33
N SER A 7 10.13 -0.85 26.63
CA SER A 7 8.84 -0.83 27.33
C SER A 7 7.92 0.24 26.75
N THR A 8 8.45 1.45 26.54
CA THR A 8 7.73 2.55 25.92
C THR A 8 7.23 2.17 24.51
N ARG A 9 8.07 1.52 23.69
CA ARG A 9 7.70 1.10 22.33
C ARG A 9 6.63 0.01 22.32
N VAL A 10 6.75 -0.97 23.21
CA VAL A 10 5.78 -2.06 23.37
C VAL A 10 4.41 -1.50 23.78
N MET A 11 4.37 -0.58 24.75
CA MET A 11 3.13 0.05 25.19
C MET A 11 2.46 0.83 24.07
N GLN A 12 3.21 1.66 23.35
CA GLN A 12 2.71 2.44 22.21
C GLN A 12 2.12 1.56 21.11
N LEU A 13 2.76 0.43 20.79
CA LEU A 13 2.22 -0.53 19.83
C LEU A 13 0.89 -1.09 20.32
N ARG A 14 0.85 -1.62 21.56
CA ARG A 14 -0.36 -2.23 22.14
C ARG A 14 -1.55 -1.28 22.16
N MET A 15 -1.34 0.02 22.41
CA MET A 15 -2.41 1.01 22.38
C MET A 15 -3.06 1.16 20.99
N ARG A 16 -2.28 0.96 19.92
CA ARG A 16 -2.74 1.08 18.52
C ARG A 16 -3.33 -0.21 17.95
N LEU A 17 -3.20 -1.34 18.65
CA LEU A 17 -3.75 -2.62 18.21
C LEU A 17 -5.28 -2.66 18.38
N SER A 18 -5.94 -3.38 17.48
CA SER A 18 -7.35 -3.76 17.65
C SER A 18 -7.55 -4.68 18.86
N SER A 19 -8.78 -4.83 19.33
CA SER A 19 -9.08 -5.68 20.50
C SER A 19 -8.59 -7.12 20.33
N ALA A 20 -8.79 -7.71 19.15
CA ALA A 20 -8.33 -9.06 18.85
C ALA A 20 -6.79 -9.18 18.91
N LEU A 21 -6.07 -8.20 18.36
CA LEU A 21 -4.60 -8.18 18.38
C LEU A 21 -4.04 -7.91 19.79
N LYS A 22 -4.76 -7.18 20.65
CA LYS A 22 -4.40 -7.03 22.07
C LYS A 22 -4.49 -8.37 22.81
N VAL A 23 -5.58 -9.13 22.61
CA VAL A 23 -5.73 -10.47 23.20
C VAL A 23 -4.63 -11.40 22.70
N TRP A 24 -4.35 -11.42 21.40
CA TRP A 24 -3.23 -12.17 20.84
C TRP A 24 -1.89 -11.83 21.51
N CYS A 25 -1.56 -10.54 21.68
CA CYS A 25 -0.34 -10.12 22.39
C CYS A 25 -0.25 -10.65 23.83
N THR A 26 -1.39 -10.85 24.51
CA THR A 26 -1.39 -11.41 25.87
C THR A 26 -1.07 -12.89 25.92
N GLN A 27 -1.28 -13.63 24.83
CA GLN A 27 -0.97 -15.06 24.72
C GLN A 27 0.51 -15.35 24.44
N LEU A 28 1.29 -14.34 24.06
CA LEU A 28 2.71 -14.51 23.81
C LEU A 28 3.49 -14.67 25.13
N PRO A 29 4.61 -15.43 25.14
CA PRO A 29 5.50 -15.50 26.30
C PRO A 29 5.95 -14.11 26.76
N TYR A 30 6.19 -13.95 28.06
CA TYR A 30 6.61 -12.65 28.63
C TYR A 30 7.81 -12.06 27.88
N GLU A 31 8.86 -12.87 27.66
CA GLU A 31 10.07 -12.46 26.95
C GLU A 31 9.83 -12.00 25.51
N THR A 32 8.77 -12.48 24.87
CA THR A 32 8.39 -12.03 23.53
C THR A 32 7.58 -10.75 23.58
N ARG A 33 6.63 -10.64 24.52
CA ARG A 33 5.71 -9.50 24.60
C ARG A 33 6.27 -8.28 25.33
N SER A 34 7.33 -8.40 26.13
CA SER A 34 7.97 -7.30 26.87
C SER A 34 9.13 -6.65 26.11
N ASN A 35 9.71 -7.35 25.14
CA ASN A 35 10.84 -6.89 24.34
C ASN A 35 10.39 -6.42 22.95
N TRP A 36 10.90 -5.27 22.48
CA TRP A 36 10.44 -4.67 21.23
C TRP A 36 10.78 -5.52 20.00
N LYS A 37 12.04 -5.99 19.91
CA LYS A 37 12.52 -6.72 18.73
C LYS A 37 11.76 -8.04 18.51
N PRO A 38 11.63 -8.94 19.51
CA PRO A 38 10.86 -10.18 19.34
C PRO A 38 9.38 -9.91 19.05
N LEU A 39 8.75 -8.96 19.75
CA LEU A 39 7.34 -8.63 19.53
C LEU A 39 7.05 -8.22 18.08
N VAL A 40 7.86 -7.30 17.54
CA VAL A 40 7.69 -6.82 16.16
C VAL A 40 7.96 -7.94 15.15
N HIS A 41 8.93 -8.81 15.43
CA HIS A 41 9.23 -9.94 14.55
C HIS A 41 8.03 -10.89 14.42
N VAL A 42 7.44 -11.32 15.54
CA VAL A 42 6.27 -12.22 15.53
C VAL A 42 5.06 -11.50 14.92
N PHE A 43 4.81 -10.24 15.29
CA PHE A 43 3.71 -9.45 14.72
C PHE A 43 3.78 -9.36 13.19
N LYS A 44 4.96 -9.08 12.63
CA LYS A 44 5.16 -9.02 11.17
C LYS A 44 5.04 -10.39 10.50
N THR A 45 5.38 -11.46 11.21
CA THR A 45 5.36 -12.82 10.65
C THR A 45 3.93 -13.37 10.61
N GLU A 46 3.14 -13.13 11.64
CA GLU A 46 1.78 -13.69 11.75
C GLU A 46 0.73 -12.79 11.10
N TRP A 47 0.82 -11.47 11.29
CA TRP A 47 -0.21 -10.52 10.87
C TRP A 47 0.26 -9.62 9.73
N CYS A 48 1.56 -9.33 9.71
CA CYS A 48 2.28 -8.62 8.66
C CYS A 48 2.37 -9.33 7.30
N ARG A 49 2.21 -10.65 7.27
CA ARG A 49 2.64 -11.47 6.14
C ARG A 49 1.83 -11.08 4.91
N PRO A 50 2.47 -10.48 3.91
CA PRO A 50 1.71 -9.93 2.84
C PRO A 50 1.32 -11.07 1.89
N VAL A 51 0.02 -11.16 1.59
CA VAL A 51 -0.57 -12.24 0.79
C VAL A 51 -0.11 -12.08 -0.66
N GLY A 52 0.20 -13.21 -1.30
CA GLY A 52 0.59 -13.28 -2.70
C GLY A 52 1.99 -12.74 -3.02
N SER A 53 2.39 -12.89 -4.28
CA SER A 53 3.60 -12.34 -4.88
C SER A 53 3.54 -10.81 -4.97
N LYS A 54 4.66 -10.17 -5.30
CA LYS A 54 4.68 -8.70 -5.45
C LYS A 54 3.86 -8.26 -6.65
N GLU A 55 3.85 -9.09 -7.69
CA GLU A 55 3.07 -8.97 -8.91
C GLU A 55 1.59 -9.11 -8.62
N GLU A 56 1.18 -10.13 -7.88
CA GLU A 56 -0.22 -10.31 -7.45
C GLU A 56 -0.72 -9.10 -6.65
N ARG A 57 0.13 -8.53 -5.79
CA ARG A 57 -0.22 -7.30 -5.08
C ARG A 57 -0.38 -6.13 -6.02
N TYR A 58 0.53 -5.93 -6.98
CA TYR A 58 0.38 -4.88 -7.98
C TYR A 58 -0.94 -5.02 -8.74
N TYR A 59 -1.25 -6.24 -9.21
CA TYR A 59 -2.46 -6.50 -9.98
C TYR A 59 -3.74 -6.52 -9.14
N GLY A 60 -3.67 -6.68 -7.82
CA GLY A 60 -4.81 -6.63 -6.90
C GLY A 60 -5.00 -5.29 -6.18
N MET A 61 -4.22 -4.25 -6.51
CA MET A 61 -4.35 -2.94 -5.88
C MET A 61 -5.59 -2.18 -6.37
N GLU A 62 -6.50 -1.91 -5.45
CA GLU A 62 -7.63 -1.01 -5.64
C GLU A 62 -7.38 0.33 -4.93
N MET A 63 -8.01 1.40 -5.43
CA MET A 63 -8.05 2.70 -4.78
C MET A 63 -8.81 2.58 -3.44
N ARG A 64 -8.33 3.28 -2.42
CA ARG A 64 -8.82 3.23 -1.04
C ARG A 64 -9.32 4.59 -0.62
N ASP A 65 -10.47 4.67 0.03
CA ASP A 65 -10.90 5.91 0.66
C ASP A 65 -10.08 6.17 1.94
N PRO A 66 -9.67 7.42 2.24
CA PRO A 66 -9.95 8.68 1.55
C PRO A 66 -8.81 9.13 0.60
N GLU A 67 -8.06 8.21 -0.02
CA GLU A 67 -6.93 8.58 -0.88
C GLU A 67 -7.43 9.26 -2.17
N THR A 68 -6.72 10.28 -2.66
CA THR A 68 -7.03 10.88 -3.96
C THR A 68 -6.51 10.01 -5.11
N PRO A 69 -7.04 10.12 -6.34
CA PRO A 69 -6.54 9.37 -7.50
C PRO A 69 -5.02 9.52 -7.70
N ARG A 70 -4.48 10.70 -7.41
CA ARG A 70 -3.03 10.97 -7.49
C ARG A 70 -2.24 10.20 -6.43
N MET A 71 -2.72 10.16 -5.18
CA MET A 71 -2.10 9.37 -4.12
C MET A 71 -2.12 7.88 -4.48
N PHE A 72 -3.23 7.40 -5.04
CA PHE A 72 -3.35 6.04 -5.53
C PHE A 72 -2.33 5.74 -6.63
N LEU A 73 -2.18 6.63 -7.62
CA LEU A 73 -1.20 6.48 -8.71
C LEU A 73 0.23 6.35 -8.16
N TYR A 74 0.60 7.15 -7.16
CA TYR A 74 1.92 7.03 -6.54
C TYR A 74 2.13 5.72 -5.78
N ARG A 75 1.09 5.24 -5.09
CA ARG A 75 1.11 3.94 -4.43
C ARG A 75 1.28 2.82 -5.47
N LEU A 76 0.58 2.88 -6.59
CA LEU A 76 0.65 1.93 -7.70
C LEU A 76 2.04 1.93 -8.37
N ASN A 77 2.62 3.10 -8.64
CA ASN A 77 3.99 3.25 -9.15
C ASN A 77 5.05 2.69 -8.19
N LYS A 78 4.81 2.74 -6.88
CA LYS A 78 5.70 2.13 -5.89
C LYS A 78 5.62 0.60 -5.96
N ALA A 79 4.44 0.05 -6.22
CA ALA A 79 4.24 -1.38 -6.34
C ALA A 79 4.89 -1.97 -7.59
N THR A 80 4.86 -1.26 -8.73
CA THR A 80 5.58 -1.71 -9.94
C THR A 80 7.07 -1.87 -9.69
N LYS A 81 7.70 -0.89 -9.00
CA LYS A 81 9.11 -0.96 -8.59
C LYS A 81 9.39 -2.17 -7.70
N SER A 82 8.48 -2.46 -6.76
CA SER A 82 8.61 -3.62 -5.87
C SER A 82 8.54 -4.94 -6.63
N ALA A 83 7.63 -5.04 -7.59
CA ALA A 83 7.39 -6.19 -8.47
C ALA A 83 8.32 -6.26 -9.68
N GLY A 84 9.30 -5.35 -9.81
CA GLY A 84 10.20 -5.32 -10.97
C GLY A 84 9.53 -5.01 -12.32
N ILE A 85 8.29 -4.48 -12.31
CA ILE A 85 7.54 -4.12 -13.52
C ILE A 85 8.07 -2.79 -14.05
N ARG A 86 8.60 -2.80 -15.28
CA ARG A 86 9.23 -1.63 -15.94
C ARG A 86 8.28 -0.99 -16.95
N PHE A 87 7.19 -0.41 -16.48
CA PHE A 87 6.14 0.10 -17.36
C PHE A 87 6.57 1.30 -18.22
N GLU A 88 7.68 1.96 -17.89
CA GLU A 88 8.17 3.10 -18.66
C GLU A 88 8.91 2.72 -19.95
N LYS A 89 9.27 1.43 -20.13
CA LYS A 89 10.19 0.95 -21.17
C LYS A 89 9.58 1.00 -22.58
N THR A 90 8.31 0.64 -22.73
CA THR A 90 7.61 0.69 -24.02
C THR A 90 6.28 1.44 -23.92
N VAL A 91 5.75 1.91 -25.05
CA VAL A 91 4.44 2.56 -25.11
C VAL A 91 3.34 1.60 -24.63
N SER A 92 3.36 0.35 -25.11
CA SER A 92 2.37 -0.68 -24.74
C SER A 92 2.37 -1.00 -23.24
N GLU A 93 3.54 -1.14 -22.61
CA GLU A 93 3.63 -1.38 -21.16
C GLU A 93 3.13 -0.18 -20.36
N ARG A 94 3.38 1.05 -20.84
CA ARG A 94 2.88 2.28 -20.21
C ARG A 94 1.37 2.37 -20.30
N GLU A 95 0.79 2.10 -21.46
CA GLU A 95 -0.65 2.07 -21.67
C GLU A 95 -1.32 0.97 -20.84
N ALA A 96 -0.70 -0.22 -20.74
CA ALA A 96 -1.19 -1.28 -19.86
C ALA A 96 -1.20 -0.84 -18.40
N HIS A 97 -0.17 -0.14 -17.94
CA HIS A 97 -0.11 0.40 -16.59
C HIS A 97 -1.17 1.48 -16.34
N ILE A 98 -1.37 2.40 -17.29
CA ILE A 98 -2.42 3.42 -17.19
C ILE A 98 -3.81 2.77 -17.16
N ARG A 99 -4.07 1.77 -18.02
CA ARG A 99 -5.33 1.01 -17.99
C ARG A 99 -5.53 0.32 -16.64
N ARG A 100 -4.47 -0.26 -16.06
CA ARG A 100 -4.53 -0.85 -14.72
C ARG A 100 -4.88 0.19 -13.66
N PHE A 101 -4.29 1.38 -13.71
CA PHE A 101 -4.62 2.49 -12.81
C PHE A 101 -6.10 2.86 -12.90
N ILE A 102 -6.59 3.12 -14.12
CA ILE A 102 -7.98 3.54 -14.35
C ILE A 102 -8.95 2.46 -13.85
N HIS A 103 -8.69 1.18 -14.15
CA HIS A 103 -9.56 0.08 -13.70
C HIS A 103 -9.76 0.05 -12.17
N ALA A 104 -8.74 0.41 -11.40
CA ALA A 104 -8.77 0.34 -9.93
C ALA A 104 -9.23 1.59 -9.20
N LEU A 105 -9.62 2.65 -9.91
CA LEU A 105 -10.20 3.83 -9.24
C LEU A 105 -11.45 3.43 -8.44
N SER A 106 -11.82 4.19 -7.42
CA SER A 106 -13.11 4.00 -6.74
C SER A 106 -14.22 4.81 -7.43
N ASP A 107 -13.88 5.96 -8.01
CA ASP A 107 -14.81 6.85 -8.71
C ASP A 107 -15.11 6.37 -10.15
N ASN A 108 -16.31 5.86 -10.37
CA ASN A 108 -16.76 5.38 -11.67
C ASN A 108 -16.89 6.49 -12.74
N ARG A 109 -17.23 7.73 -12.34
CA ARG A 109 -17.33 8.84 -13.29
C ARG A 109 -15.95 9.22 -13.80
N LEU A 110 -14.97 9.32 -12.89
CA LEU A 110 -13.57 9.55 -13.26
C LEU A 110 -13.03 8.41 -14.14
N LYS A 111 -13.36 7.14 -13.83
CA LYS A 111 -13.00 6.01 -14.71
C LYS A 111 -13.46 6.23 -16.14
N THR A 112 -14.74 6.51 -16.35
CA THR A 112 -15.31 6.68 -17.68
C THR A 112 -14.67 7.84 -18.42
N THR A 113 -14.45 8.99 -17.75
CA THR A 113 -13.75 10.13 -18.33
C THR A 113 -12.35 9.76 -18.79
N LEU A 114 -11.55 9.13 -17.92
CA LEU A 114 -10.17 8.78 -18.25
C LEU A 114 -10.06 7.68 -19.32
N GLN A 115 -11.00 6.73 -19.36
CA GLN A 115 -11.07 5.71 -20.41
C GLN A 115 -11.32 6.33 -21.79
N GLY A 116 -12.24 7.31 -21.88
CA GLY A 116 -12.58 7.97 -23.14
C GLY A 116 -11.49 8.89 -23.68
N GLN A 117 -10.66 9.47 -22.81
CA GLN A 117 -9.62 10.40 -23.24
C GLN A 117 -8.44 9.72 -23.94
N GLY A 118 -8.07 8.50 -23.53
CA GLY A 118 -6.88 7.81 -24.02
C GLY A 118 -5.58 8.54 -23.63
N PHE A 119 -4.68 7.84 -22.93
CA PHE A 119 -3.41 8.45 -22.50
C PHE A 119 -2.21 7.66 -23.04
N GLU A 120 -1.43 8.32 -23.90
CA GLU A 120 -0.18 7.78 -24.43
C GLU A 120 1.01 7.99 -23.48
N ASN A 121 0.86 8.89 -22.49
CA ASN A 121 1.93 9.18 -21.54
C ASN A 121 1.43 9.54 -20.13
N MET A 122 2.29 9.26 -19.16
CA MET A 122 2.04 9.52 -17.73
C MET A 122 1.99 11.00 -17.37
N VAL A 123 2.57 11.88 -18.20
CA VAL A 123 2.62 13.32 -17.93
C VAL A 123 1.24 13.94 -18.12
N LYS A 124 0.57 13.61 -19.23
CA LYS A 124 -0.80 14.06 -19.53
C LYS A 124 -1.78 13.55 -18.47
N LEU A 125 -1.68 12.27 -18.10
CA LEU A 125 -2.50 11.69 -17.02
C LEU A 125 -2.33 12.47 -15.71
N LYS A 126 -1.09 12.75 -15.30
CA LYS A 126 -0.83 13.47 -14.04
C LYS A 126 -1.40 14.89 -14.05
N LYS A 127 -1.34 15.59 -15.19
CA LYS A 127 -1.92 16.93 -15.33
C LYS A 127 -3.44 16.91 -15.21
N GLU A 128 -4.09 15.90 -15.77
CA GLU A 128 -5.55 15.73 -15.62
C GLU A 128 -5.93 15.54 -14.15
N LEU A 129 -5.17 14.71 -13.43
CA LEU A 129 -5.35 14.49 -11.99
C LEU A 129 -4.94 15.68 -11.10
N GLU A 130 -4.45 16.78 -11.69
CA GLU A 130 -4.15 18.04 -10.99
C GLU A 130 -5.27 19.07 -11.11
N ALA A 131 -6.24 18.85 -12.00
CA ALA A 131 -7.35 19.77 -12.27
C ALA A 131 -8.63 19.47 -11.46
N ASP A 132 -8.68 18.34 -10.76
CA ASP A 132 -9.73 17.92 -9.80
C ASP A 132 -9.36 18.29 -8.36
#